data_AF-A0A382N4H8-F1
#
_entry.id   AF-A0A382N4H8-F1
#
_cell.length_a   1.000
_cell.length_b   1.000
_cell.length_c   1.000
_cell.angle_alpha   90.00
_cell.angle_beta   90.00
_cell.angle_gamma   90.00
#
_symmetry.space_group_name_H-M   'P 1'
#
loop_
_entity.id
_entity.type
_entity.pdbx_description
1 polymer ?
#
loop_
_entity_poly.entity_id
_entity_poly.type
_entity_poly.pdbx_seq_one_letter_code
_entity_poly.pdbx_strand_id
1 'polypeptide(L)'
;QYSEGVQKRISKLTKKWREAERQKEAALEYAKGVQYEHSQLKTKFSKLEPNYVKALENRVTAGMDAAKAKLTTAREAGDINAEVDAQKSIAQLGIEEVRLNALKDRQSQDKEKEVKTPSLTDTVGRTPPPDPKAEAWAEKNAWFGKDNAMTYTAFDYHKKLTEEEGFDPNSDEYYAEINKRMQLDFPHKFGKTDSQESTKLTQTVASAKRSVNPSRKTIRLTSSEVAIAKKLGVPLEEYAKQLKIMKEV
;
A
#
# COMPACT_ATOMS: atom_id res chain seq x y z
N GLN A 1 -42.36 -8.71 10.38
CA GLN A 1 -41.13 -9.42 10.82
C GLN A 1 -40.27 -9.68 9.60
N TYR A 2 -38.96 -9.42 9.64
CA TYR A 2 -38.07 -9.66 8.51
C TYR A 2 -37.84 -11.17 8.32
N SER A 3 -37.75 -11.63 7.07
CA SER A 3 -37.47 -13.05 6.79
C SER A 3 -36.07 -13.44 7.27
N GLU A 4 -35.92 -14.70 7.68
CA GLU A 4 -34.68 -15.24 8.27
C GLU A 4 -33.46 -15.05 7.34
N GLY A 5 -33.68 -15.09 6.03
CA GLY A 5 -32.64 -14.81 5.02
C GLY A 5 -32.16 -13.35 5.03
N VAL A 6 -33.08 -12.40 5.20
CA VAL A 6 -32.74 -10.96 5.29
C VAL A 6 -31.96 -10.69 6.57
N GLN A 7 -32.38 -11.25 7.70
CA GLN A 7 -31.67 -11.13 8.98
C GLN A 7 -30.24 -11.69 8.91
N LYS A 8 -30.04 -12.85 8.25
CA LYS A 8 -28.69 -13.45 8.04
C LYS A 8 -27.79 -12.61 7.14
N ARG A 9 -28.33 -11.89 6.14
CA ARG A 9 -27.52 -10.99 5.30
C ARG A 9 -27.13 -9.73 6.05
N ILE A 10 -28.07 -9.13 6.79
CA ILE A 10 -27.81 -7.94 7.62
C ILE A 10 -26.73 -8.28 8.64
N SER A 11 -26.83 -9.40 9.37
CA SER A 11 -25.81 -9.79 10.34
C SER A 11 -24.43 -10.01 9.72
N LYS A 12 -24.36 -10.62 8.53
CA LYS A 12 -23.11 -10.74 7.75
C LYS A 12 -22.56 -9.38 7.34
N LEU A 13 -23.41 -8.47 6.88
CA LEU A 13 -22.99 -7.12 6.47
C LEU A 13 -22.45 -6.33 7.66
N THR A 14 -23.16 -6.36 8.80
CA THR A 14 -22.70 -5.70 10.03
C THR A 14 -21.42 -6.32 10.56
N LYS A 15 -21.23 -7.65 10.42
CA LYS A 15 -19.98 -8.32 10.77
C LYS A 15 -18.82 -7.84 9.90
N LYS A 16 -19.00 -7.81 8.57
CA LYS A 16 -18.01 -7.28 7.63
C LYS A 16 -17.69 -5.82 7.90
N TRP A 17 -18.70 -5.01 8.21
CA TRP A 17 -18.51 -3.59 8.51
C TRP A 17 -17.68 -3.38 9.78
N ARG A 18 -17.97 -4.10 10.87
CA ARG A 18 -17.13 -4.05 12.10
C ARG A 18 -15.72 -4.60 11.90
N GLU A 19 -15.55 -5.57 11.00
CA GLU A 19 -14.24 -6.11 10.67
C GLU A 19 -13.42 -5.11 9.83
N ALA A 20 -14.05 -4.45 8.87
CA ALA A 20 -13.45 -3.36 8.11
C ALA A 20 -13.07 -2.17 9.01
N GLU A 21 -13.93 -1.78 9.96
CA GLU A 21 -13.60 -0.69 10.88
C GLU A 21 -12.40 -1.06 11.77
N ARG A 22 -12.34 -2.30 12.29
CA ARG A 22 -11.17 -2.78 13.05
C ARG A 22 -9.90 -2.81 12.21
N GLN A 23 -9.97 -3.23 10.95
CA GLN A 23 -8.82 -3.22 10.04
C GLN A 23 -8.32 -1.79 9.79
N LYS A 24 -9.24 -0.86 9.60
CA LYS A 24 -8.93 0.57 9.42
C LYS A 24 -8.31 1.17 10.68
N GLU A 25 -8.87 0.90 11.86
CA GLU A 25 -8.29 1.35 13.13
C GLU A 25 -6.89 0.79 13.35
N ALA A 26 -6.69 -0.52 13.12
CA ALA A 26 -5.37 -1.15 13.24
C ALA A 26 -4.35 -0.57 12.25
N ALA A 27 -4.77 -0.30 11.01
CA ALA A 27 -3.90 0.34 10.02
C ALA A 27 -3.52 1.78 10.42
N LEU A 28 -4.45 2.55 10.98
CA LEU A 28 -4.19 3.89 11.47
C LEU A 28 -3.26 3.89 12.69
N GLU A 29 -3.45 2.96 13.61
CA GLU A 29 -2.58 2.79 14.78
C GLU A 29 -1.16 2.40 14.35
N TYR A 30 -1.02 1.44 13.44
CA TYR A 30 0.28 1.09 12.86
C TYR A 30 0.95 2.27 12.17
N ALA A 31 0.21 3.00 11.32
CA ALA A 31 0.74 4.17 10.63
C ALA A 31 1.22 5.25 11.61
N LYS A 32 0.47 5.52 12.68
CA LYS A 32 0.87 6.43 13.75
C LYS A 32 2.13 5.94 14.48
N GLY A 33 2.20 4.64 14.78
CA GLY A 33 3.39 4.01 15.38
C GLY A 33 4.63 4.20 14.52
N VAL A 34 4.55 3.88 13.22
CA VAL A 34 5.65 4.06 12.27
C VAL A 34 6.05 5.52 12.14
N GLN A 35 5.09 6.45 12.05
CA GLN A 35 5.39 7.89 12.00
C GLN A 35 6.10 8.36 13.27
N TYR A 36 5.67 7.90 14.44
CA TYR A 36 6.32 8.22 15.71
C TYR A 36 7.75 7.68 15.74
N GLU A 37 7.97 6.40 15.43
CA GLU A 37 9.31 5.80 15.37
C GLU A 37 10.22 6.52 14.38
N HIS A 38 9.71 6.84 13.20
CA HIS A 38 10.45 7.58 12.18
C HIS A 38 10.83 8.99 12.69
N SER A 39 9.93 9.70 13.36
CA SER A 39 10.23 11.01 13.95
C SER A 39 11.31 10.93 15.04
N GLN A 40 11.27 9.89 15.88
CA GLN A 40 12.28 9.65 16.92
C GLN A 40 13.63 9.31 16.30
N LEU A 41 13.66 8.45 15.29
CA LEU A 41 14.88 8.08 14.60
C LEU A 41 15.50 9.28 13.87
N LYS A 42 14.69 10.07 13.17
CA LYS A 42 15.13 11.30 12.52
C LYS A 42 15.73 12.29 13.52
N THR A 43 15.10 12.46 14.69
CA THR A 43 15.60 13.34 15.75
C THR A 43 16.91 12.84 16.36
N LYS A 44 17.06 11.51 16.56
CA LYS A 44 18.32 10.93 17.03
C LYS A 44 19.43 11.13 16.00
N PHE A 45 19.15 10.84 14.73
CA PHE A 45 20.08 10.99 13.63
C PHE A 45 20.54 12.45 13.47
N SER A 46 19.61 13.41 13.48
CA SER A 46 19.92 14.83 13.35
C SER A 46 20.78 15.38 14.50
N LYS A 47 20.73 14.76 15.69
CA LYS A 47 21.56 15.13 16.85
C LYS A 47 22.94 14.47 16.82
N LEU A 48 23.04 13.24 16.31
CA LEU A 48 24.29 12.48 16.25
C LEU A 48 25.23 13.02 15.17
N GLU A 49 24.69 13.33 13.99
CA GLU A 49 25.45 13.80 12.83
C GLU A 49 26.37 15.00 13.16
N PRO A 50 25.88 16.15 13.67
CA PRO A 50 26.76 17.32 13.91
C PRO A 50 27.79 17.08 15.01
N ASN A 51 27.42 16.35 16.06
CA ASN A 51 28.32 16.06 17.17
C ASN A 51 29.44 15.11 16.74
N TYR A 52 29.13 14.13 15.89
CA TYR A 52 30.11 13.20 15.35
C TYR A 52 31.11 13.90 14.43
N VAL A 53 30.63 14.72 13.49
CA VAL A 53 31.50 15.51 12.59
C VAL A 53 32.41 16.45 13.39
N LYS A 54 31.88 17.13 14.41
CA LYS A 54 32.66 18.04 15.26
C LYS A 54 33.69 17.29 16.11
N ALA A 55 33.37 16.10 16.62
CA ALA A 55 34.32 15.28 17.35
C ALA A 55 35.47 14.78 16.45
N LEU A 56 35.16 14.40 15.21
CA LEU A 56 36.17 14.05 14.21
C LEU A 56 37.07 15.24 13.88
N GLU A 57 36.48 16.42 13.66
CA GLU A 57 37.24 17.65 13.42
C GLU A 57 38.24 17.94 14.53
N ASN A 58 37.79 17.95 15.78
CA ASN A 58 38.66 18.18 16.93
C ASN A 58 39.76 17.12 17.06
N ARG A 59 39.48 15.86 16.70
CA ARG A 59 40.46 14.78 16.71
C ARG A 59 41.52 14.96 15.63
N VAL A 60 41.10 15.30 14.41
CA VAL A 60 42.02 15.50 13.29
C VAL A 60 42.90 16.73 13.53
N THR A 61 42.34 17.84 14.02
CA THR A 61 43.11 19.05 14.34
C THR A 61 44.10 18.81 15.46
N ALA A 62 43.66 18.25 16.59
CA ALA A 62 44.55 17.92 17.71
C ALA A 62 45.63 16.90 17.31
N GLY A 63 45.27 15.91 16.47
CA GLY A 63 46.21 14.94 15.92
C GLY A 63 47.24 15.59 15.01
N MET A 64 46.81 16.54 14.17
CA MET A 64 47.68 17.26 13.24
C MET A 64 48.68 18.15 14.00
N ASP A 65 48.23 18.86 15.03
CA ASP A 65 49.10 19.70 15.86
C ASP A 65 50.10 18.84 16.64
N ALA A 66 49.66 17.70 17.19
CA ALA A 66 50.55 16.74 17.83
C ALA A 66 51.58 16.13 16.87
N ALA A 67 51.19 15.82 15.63
CA ALA A 67 52.09 15.27 14.61
C ALA A 67 53.11 16.32 14.13
N LYS A 68 52.69 17.59 13.98
CA LYS A 68 53.60 18.71 13.70
C LYS A 68 54.61 18.92 14.82
N ALA A 69 54.17 18.88 16.08
CA ALA A 69 55.06 18.99 17.23
C ALA A 69 56.08 17.83 17.29
N LYS A 70 55.65 16.60 17.00
CA LYS A 70 56.57 15.46 16.88
C LYS A 70 57.59 15.65 15.77
N LEU A 71 57.18 16.19 14.63
CA LEU A 71 58.08 16.46 13.50
C LEU A 71 59.12 17.53 13.85
N THR A 72 58.74 18.59 14.56
CA THR A 72 59.69 19.62 15.01
C THR A 72 60.69 19.04 16.01
N THR A 73 60.23 18.27 16.99
CA THR A 73 61.12 17.61 17.97
C THR A 73 62.06 16.60 17.30
N ALA A 74 61.56 15.81 16.34
CA ALA A 74 62.40 14.86 15.60
C ALA A 74 63.51 15.56 14.81
N ARG A 75 63.21 16.71 14.18
CA ARG A 75 64.20 17.52 13.46
C ARG A 75 65.24 18.13 14.38
N GLU A 76 64.82 18.64 15.54
CA GLU A 76 65.74 19.19 16.54
C GLU A 76 66.67 18.12 17.13
N ALA A 77 66.16 16.90 17.30
CA ALA A 77 66.94 15.75 17.77
C ALA A 77 67.81 15.09 16.68
N GLY A 78 67.60 15.43 15.40
CA GLY A 78 68.26 14.76 14.28
C GLY A 78 67.84 13.30 14.08
N ASP A 79 66.66 12.91 14.57
CA ASP A 79 66.14 11.54 14.44
C ASP A 79 65.33 11.38 13.15
N ILE A 80 65.98 10.82 12.13
CA ILE A 80 65.39 10.60 10.81
C ILE A 80 64.20 9.63 10.87
N ASN A 81 64.24 8.62 11.73
CA ASN A 81 63.14 7.64 11.82
C ASN A 81 61.90 8.31 12.41
N ALA A 82 62.07 9.09 13.49
CA ALA A 82 60.98 9.85 14.08
C ALA A 82 60.42 10.91 13.12
N GLU A 83 61.24 11.52 12.27
CA GLU A 83 60.78 12.45 11.24
C GLU A 83 59.87 11.74 10.22
N VAL A 84 60.29 10.58 9.70
CA VAL A 84 59.50 9.80 8.73
C VAL A 84 58.17 9.35 9.35
N ASP A 85 58.17 8.90 10.60
CA ASP A 85 56.95 8.50 11.30
C ASP A 85 55.99 9.67 11.55
N ALA A 86 56.53 10.85 11.89
CA ALA A 86 55.73 12.06 12.02
C ALA A 86 55.15 12.50 10.67
N GLN A 87 55.93 12.46 9.59
CA GLN A 87 55.47 12.75 8.22
C GLN A 87 54.37 11.78 7.77
N LYS A 88 54.51 10.49 8.06
CA LYS A 88 53.48 9.47 7.76
C LYS A 88 52.19 9.75 8.52
N SER A 89 52.29 10.15 9.79
CA SER A 89 51.13 10.52 10.62
C SER A 89 50.42 11.75 10.05
N ILE A 90 51.17 12.78 9.64
CA ILE A 90 50.62 13.98 8.97
C ILE A 90 49.90 13.60 7.67
N ALA A 91 50.48 12.73 6.85
CA ALA A 91 49.87 12.28 5.60
C ALA A 91 48.54 11.51 5.85
N GLN A 92 48.50 10.63 6.87
CA GLN A 92 47.29 9.91 7.25
C GLN A 92 46.19 10.88 7.73
N LEU A 93 46.54 11.86 8.57
CA LEU A 93 45.62 12.86 9.07
C LEU A 93 45.12 13.81 7.96
N GLY A 94 45.95 14.11 6.96
CA GLY A 94 45.52 14.87 5.78
C GLY A 94 44.46 14.12 4.95
N ILE A 95 44.55 12.79 4.84
CA ILE A 95 43.50 11.98 4.20
C ILE A 95 42.20 12.01 5.03
N GLU A 96 42.31 11.96 6.36
CA GLU A 96 41.16 12.08 7.26
C GLU A 96 40.50 13.45 7.17
N GLU A 97 41.27 14.52 7.02
CA GLU A 97 40.77 15.89 6.79
C GLU A 97 39.99 16.01 5.48
N VAL A 98 40.50 15.44 4.38
CA VAL A 98 39.80 15.40 3.09
C VAL A 98 38.47 14.62 3.22
N ARG A 99 38.48 13.48 3.93
CA ARG A 99 37.24 12.72 4.19
C ARG A 99 36.25 13.49 5.05
N LEU A 100 36.73 14.22 6.05
CA LEU A 100 35.90 15.07 6.90
C LEU A 100 35.25 16.20 6.10
N ASN A 101 36.00 16.85 5.20
CA ASN A 101 35.46 17.88 4.32
C ASN A 101 34.41 17.32 3.37
N ALA A 102 34.67 16.16 2.74
CA ALA A 102 33.68 15.49 1.92
C ALA A 102 32.40 15.10 2.69
N LEU A 103 32.53 14.75 3.97
CA LEU A 103 31.39 14.47 4.84
C LEU A 103 30.57 15.74 5.14
N LYS A 104 31.25 16.86 5.43
CA LYS A 104 30.61 18.18 5.63
C LYS A 104 29.90 18.66 4.37
N ASP A 105 30.49 18.46 3.20
CA ASP A 105 29.88 18.83 1.91
C ASP A 105 28.59 18.04 1.66
N ARG A 106 28.60 16.72 1.90
CA ARG A 106 27.40 15.88 1.82
C ARG A 106 26.32 16.34 2.79
N GLN A 107 26.70 16.60 4.05
CA GLN A 107 25.76 17.10 5.05
C GLN A 107 25.12 18.43 4.65
N SER A 108 25.87 19.28 3.94
CA SER A 108 25.37 20.58 3.46
C SER A 108 24.42 20.40 2.27
N GLN A 109 24.75 19.52 1.32
CA GLN A 109 23.87 19.16 0.21
C GLN A 109 22.57 18.49 0.68
N ASP A 110 22.62 17.65 1.71
CA ASP A 110 21.44 16.97 2.26
C ASP A 110 20.54 17.93 3.07
N LYS A 111 21.10 19.01 3.65
CA LYS A 111 20.30 20.09 4.25
C LYS A 111 19.58 20.92 3.19
N GLU A 112 20.22 21.13 2.04
CA GLU A 112 19.69 21.94 0.93
C GLU A 112 18.65 21.16 0.10
N LYS A 113 18.80 19.84 0.03
CA LYS A 113 17.76 18.92 -0.43
C LYS A 113 16.75 18.69 0.69
N GLU A 114 15.95 19.72 0.98
CA GLU A 114 14.74 19.54 1.76
C GLU A 114 13.88 18.48 1.04
N VAL A 115 13.91 17.26 1.56
CA VAL A 115 13.12 16.14 1.04
C VAL A 115 11.68 16.58 1.17
N LYS A 116 11.08 17.03 0.06
CA LYS A 116 9.64 17.16 -0.10
C LYS A 116 9.09 15.75 0.08
N THR A 117 8.78 15.40 1.32
CA THR A 117 8.01 14.20 1.62
C THR A 117 6.74 14.33 0.80
N PRO A 118 6.44 13.40 -0.14
CA PRO A 118 5.18 13.44 -0.86
C PRO A 118 4.09 13.45 0.20
N SER A 119 3.37 14.56 0.23
CA SER A 119 2.28 14.75 1.17
C SER A 119 1.17 13.79 0.75
N LEU A 120 0.37 13.30 1.69
CA LEU A 120 -0.75 12.39 1.35
C LEU A 120 -1.71 13.04 0.32
N THR A 121 -1.73 14.38 0.26
CA THR A 121 -2.40 15.21 -0.74
C THR A 121 -1.91 14.97 -2.18
N ASP A 122 -0.67 14.57 -2.41
CA ASP A 122 -0.14 14.26 -3.75
C ASP A 122 -0.66 12.91 -4.29
N THR A 123 -1.07 11.99 -3.40
CA THR A 123 -1.62 10.68 -3.79
C THR A 123 -3.15 10.67 -3.93
N VAL A 124 -3.85 11.63 -3.32
CA VAL A 124 -5.32 11.75 -3.39
C VAL A 124 -5.77 12.73 -4.48
N GLY A 125 -4.88 13.59 -4.99
CA GLY A 125 -5.19 14.65 -5.95
C GLY A 125 -5.19 14.28 -7.44
N ARG A 126 -5.03 13.00 -7.81
CA ARG A 126 -5.15 12.55 -9.20
C ARG A 126 -6.42 11.74 -9.41
N THR A 127 -7.57 12.28 -9.00
CA THR A 127 -8.79 11.96 -9.73
C THR A 127 -8.57 12.48 -11.16
N PRO A 128 -8.62 11.64 -12.20
CA PRO A 128 -8.62 12.14 -13.57
C PRO A 128 -9.70 13.24 -13.69
N PRO A 129 -9.49 14.27 -14.53
CA PRO A 129 -10.50 15.32 -14.71
C PRO A 129 -11.85 14.65 -14.93
N PRO A 130 -12.92 15.11 -14.24
CA PRO A 130 -14.23 14.49 -14.34
C PRO A 130 -14.61 14.41 -15.81
N ASP A 131 -14.94 13.20 -16.28
CA ASP A 131 -15.39 13.00 -17.65
C ASP A 131 -16.66 13.86 -17.85
N PRO A 132 -16.68 14.77 -18.84
CA PRO A 132 -17.83 15.64 -19.07
C PRO A 132 -19.13 14.86 -19.28
N LYS A 133 -19.07 13.63 -19.80
CA LYS A 133 -20.26 12.77 -19.91
C LYS A 133 -20.71 12.20 -18.57
N ALA A 134 -19.76 11.79 -17.72
CA ALA A 134 -20.04 11.32 -16.37
C ALA A 134 -20.71 12.41 -15.51
N GLU A 135 -20.23 13.65 -15.64
CA GLU A 135 -20.81 14.82 -14.96
C GLU A 135 -22.24 15.10 -15.45
N ALA A 136 -22.45 15.18 -16.77
CA ALA A 136 -23.78 15.38 -17.34
C ALA A 136 -24.77 14.26 -16.98
N TRP A 137 -24.30 13.01 -16.87
CA TRP A 137 -25.12 11.88 -16.42
C TRP A 137 -25.44 11.97 -14.92
N ALA A 138 -24.47 12.36 -14.09
CA ALA A 138 -24.66 12.56 -12.66
C ALA A 138 -25.66 13.69 -12.38
N GLU A 139 -25.59 14.80 -13.12
CA GLU A 139 -26.55 15.91 -13.01
C GLU A 139 -27.99 15.50 -13.36
N LYS A 140 -28.15 14.67 -14.40
CA LYS A 140 -29.47 14.12 -14.79
C LYS A 140 -30.04 13.17 -13.73
N ASN A 141 -29.18 12.58 -12.90
CA ASN A 141 -29.55 11.62 -11.86
C ASN A 141 -29.39 12.23 -10.47
N ALA A 142 -30.37 13.01 -10.02
CA ALA A 142 -30.32 13.74 -8.74
C ALA A 142 -30.08 12.87 -7.49
N TRP A 143 -30.24 11.55 -7.58
CA TRP A 143 -29.94 10.59 -6.52
C TRP A 143 -28.45 10.27 -6.39
N PHE A 144 -27.66 10.45 -7.46
CA PHE A 144 -26.24 10.18 -7.50
C PHE A 144 -25.49 11.20 -6.63
N GLY A 145 -24.70 10.72 -5.67
CA GLY A 145 -24.01 11.54 -4.67
C GLY A 145 -24.87 11.99 -3.47
N LYS A 146 -26.21 11.88 -3.54
CA LYS A 146 -27.11 12.17 -2.42
C LYS A 146 -27.57 10.91 -1.69
N ASP A 147 -27.94 9.88 -2.43
CA ASP A 147 -28.30 8.58 -1.86
C ASP A 147 -27.08 7.65 -1.94
N ASN A 148 -26.46 7.41 -0.78
CA ASN A 148 -25.29 6.54 -0.67
C ASN A 148 -25.55 5.14 -1.22
N ALA A 149 -26.74 4.56 -0.98
CA ALA A 149 -27.03 3.20 -1.42
C ALA A 149 -27.12 3.11 -2.94
N MET A 150 -27.77 4.09 -3.58
CA MET A 150 -27.86 4.16 -5.04
C MET A 150 -26.51 4.52 -5.69
N THR A 151 -25.72 5.36 -5.03
CA THR A 151 -24.40 5.78 -5.54
C THR A 151 -23.41 4.62 -5.54
N TYR A 152 -23.32 3.84 -4.47
CA TYR A 152 -22.43 2.67 -4.43
C TYR A 152 -22.86 1.54 -5.35
N THR A 153 -24.16 1.35 -5.56
CA THR A 153 -24.66 0.36 -6.52
C THR A 153 -24.37 0.78 -7.96
N ALA A 154 -24.47 2.07 -8.29
CA ALA A 154 -24.02 2.58 -9.57
C ALA A 154 -22.51 2.32 -9.80
N PHE A 155 -21.67 2.47 -8.78
CA PHE A 155 -20.24 2.10 -8.87
C PHE A 155 -20.01 0.59 -9.02
N ASP A 156 -20.80 -0.26 -8.36
CA ASP A 156 -20.73 -1.71 -8.56
C ASP A 156 -21.14 -2.09 -9.99
N TYR A 157 -22.12 -1.39 -10.56
CA TYR A 157 -22.51 -1.55 -11.96
C TYR A 157 -21.44 -1.07 -12.94
N HIS A 158 -20.80 0.08 -12.67
CA HIS A 158 -19.64 0.52 -13.45
C HIS A 158 -18.59 -0.58 -13.54
N LYS A 159 -18.22 -1.17 -12.39
CA LYS A 159 -17.23 -2.23 -12.34
C LYS A 159 -17.64 -3.45 -13.16
N LYS A 160 -18.88 -3.94 -13.00
CA LYS A 160 -19.37 -5.11 -13.76
C LYS A 160 -19.43 -4.85 -15.26
N LEU A 161 -19.98 -3.70 -15.67
CA LEU A 161 -20.10 -3.34 -17.08
C LEU A 161 -18.74 -3.19 -17.75
N THR A 162 -17.77 -2.60 -17.07
CA THR A 162 -16.43 -2.34 -17.64
C THR A 162 -15.50 -3.54 -17.55
N GLU A 163 -15.48 -4.27 -16.43
CA GLU A 163 -14.56 -5.39 -16.21
C GLU A 163 -15.10 -6.74 -16.71
N GLU A 164 -16.40 -7.02 -16.54
CA GLU A 164 -16.98 -8.32 -16.88
C GLU A 164 -17.61 -8.32 -18.28
N GLU A 165 -18.28 -7.23 -18.65
CA GLU A 165 -19.03 -7.14 -19.91
C GLU A 165 -18.29 -6.32 -20.99
N GLY A 166 -17.19 -5.64 -20.63
CA GLY A 166 -16.32 -4.92 -21.58
C GLY A 166 -16.92 -3.68 -22.22
N PHE A 167 -17.92 -3.06 -21.61
CA PHE A 167 -18.51 -1.80 -22.08
C PHE A 167 -17.51 -0.65 -22.00
N ASP A 168 -17.54 0.25 -22.98
CA ASP A 168 -16.78 1.49 -22.96
C ASP A 168 -17.40 2.49 -21.97
N PRO A 169 -16.65 2.91 -20.91
CA PRO A 169 -17.13 3.88 -19.92
C PRO A 169 -17.58 5.23 -20.51
N ASN A 170 -17.11 5.59 -21.70
CA ASN A 170 -17.42 6.86 -22.36
C ASN A 170 -18.59 6.76 -23.37
N SER A 171 -19.17 5.56 -23.54
CA SER A 171 -20.27 5.33 -24.46
C SER A 171 -21.62 5.72 -23.85
N ASP A 172 -22.54 6.20 -24.68
CA ASP A 172 -23.89 6.55 -24.23
C ASP A 172 -24.68 5.29 -23.85
N GLU A 173 -24.35 4.15 -24.46
CA GLU A 173 -24.92 2.83 -24.16
C GLU A 173 -24.60 2.37 -22.73
N TYR A 174 -23.36 2.59 -22.28
CA TYR A 174 -22.94 2.30 -20.91
C TYR A 174 -23.82 3.03 -19.87
N TYR A 175 -24.05 4.32 -20.06
CA TYR A 175 -24.87 5.13 -19.15
C TYR A 175 -26.36 4.74 -19.19
N ALA A 176 -26.87 4.34 -20.36
CA ALA A 176 -28.23 3.84 -20.52
C ALA A 176 -28.42 2.50 -19.77
N GLU A 177 -27.45 1.60 -19.85
CA GLU A 177 -27.49 0.30 -19.19
C GLU A 177 -27.40 0.44 -17.66
N ILE A 178 -26.56 1.36 -17.15
CA ILE A 178 -26.56 1.71 -15.72
C ILE A 178 -27.95 2.18 -15.28
N ASN A 179 -28.56 3.14 -15.99
CA ASN A 179 -29.88 3.65 -15.62
C ASN A 179 -30.94 2.56 -15.62
N LYS A 180 -30.91 1.64 -16.58
CA LYS A 180 -31.82 0.50 -16.67
C LYS A 180 -31.67 -0.45 -15.48
N ARG A 181 -30.43 -0.80 -15.11
CA ARG A 181 -30.15 -1.64 -13.93
C ARG A 181 -30.53 -0.95 -12.63
N MET A 182 -30.26 0.34 -12.51
CA MET A 182 -30.69 1.15 -11.36
C MET A 182 -32.21 1.21 -11.22
N GLN A 183 -32.97 1.31 -12.32
CA GLN A 183 -34.43 1.26 -12.28
C GLN A 183 -34.96 -0.12 -11.86
N LEU A 184 -34.30 -1.20 -12.30
CA LEU A 184 -34.67 -2.57 -11.95
C LEU A 184 -34.39 -2.89 -10.47
N ASP A 185 -33.25 -2.43 -9.94
CA ASP A 185 -32.84 -2.66 -8.55
C ASP A 185 -33.53 -1.73 -7.56
N PHE A 186 -33.85 -0.52 -7.99
CA PHE A 186 -34.52 0.48 -7.17
C PHE A 186 -35.88 0.92 -7.74
N PRO A 187 -36.85 0.02 -8.02
CA PRO A 187 -38.16 0.42 -8.57
C PRO A 187 -38.87 1.44 -7.66
N HIS A 188 -38.71 1.26 -6.34
CA HIS A 188 -39.26 2.13 -5.30
C HIS A 188 -38.69 3.56 -5.29
N LYS A 189 -37.57 3.82 -5.98
CA LYS A 189 -36.93 5.15 -6.07
C LYS A 189 -37.32 5.93 -7.32
N PHE A 190 -37.80 5.24 -8.35
CA PHE A 190 -38.14 5.83 -9.65
C PHE A 190 -39.66 5.98 -9.88
N GLY A 191 -40.47 5.82 -8.83
CA GLY A 191 -41.89 6.17 -8.84
C GLY A 191 -42.80 5.28 -9.69
N LYS A 192 -42.27 4.22 -10.32
CA LYS A 192 -43.10 3.25 -11.06
C LYS A 192 -43.57 2.15 -10.13
N THR A 193 -44.78 2.32 -9.59
CA THR A 193 -45.58 1.23 -9.00
C THR A 193 -46.21 0.37 -10.08
N ASP A 194 -45.39 -0.16 -10.98
CA ASP A 194 -45.78 -1.33 -11.76
C ASP A 194 -44.99 -2.49 -11.18
N SER A 195 -45.68 -3.28 -10.37
CA SER A 195 -45.26 -4.63 -10.02
C SER A 195 -45.17 -5.44 -11.32
N GLN A 196 -44.10 -5.26 -12.09
CA GLN A 196 -43.72 -6.27 -13.05
C GLN A 196 -43.41 -7.50 -12.22
N GLU A 197 -44.36 -8.42 -12.24
CA GLU A 197 -44.23 -9.77 -11.73
C GLU A 197 -42.83 -10.25 -12.10
N SER A 198 -42.01 -10.43 -11.07
CA SER A 198 -40.80 -11.22 -11.16
C SER A 198 -41.16 -12.43 -12.00
N THR A 199 -40.62 -12.49 -13.22
CA THR A 199 -40.73 -13.65 -14.08
C THR A 199 -40.12 -14.77 -13.27
N LYS A 200 -41.01 -15.49 -12.60
CA LYS A 200 -40.72 -16.61 -11.74
C LYS A 200 -39.93 -17.56 -12.61
N LEU A 201 -38.61 -17.55 -12.46
CA LEU A 201 -37.72 -18.51 -13.09
C LEU A 201 -38.37 -19.86 -12.83
N THR A 202 -38.88 -20.46 -13.89
CA THR A 202 -39.48 -21.78 -13.83
C THR A 202 -38.35 -22.64 -13.32
N GLN A 203 -38.43 -23.04 -12.05
CA GLN A 203 -37.48 -23.99 -11.49
C GLN A 203 -37.62 -25.24 -12.34
N THR A 204 -36.72 -25.42 -13.29
CA THR A 204 -36.49 -26.72 -13.89
C THR A 204 -35.95 -27.58 -12.78
N VAL A 205 -36.87 -28.31 -12.13
CA VAL A 205 -36.55 -29.37 -11.19
C VAL A 205 -35.90 -30.45 -12.03
N ALA A 206 -34.58 -30.39 -12.15
CA ALA A 206 -33.81 -31.55 -12.59
C ALA A 206 -34.13 -32.65 -11.58
N SER A 207 -34.77 -33.73 -12.05
CA SER A 207 -35.01 -34.89 -11.22
C SER A 207 -33.68 -35.31 -10.59
N ALA A 208 -33.66 -35.38 -9.27
CA ALA A 208 -32.52 -35.84 -8.49
C ALA A 208 -32.25 -37.31 -8.82
N LYS A 209 -31.53 -37.56 -9.91
CA LYS A 209 -30.90 -38.84 -10.22
C LYS A 209 -29.52 -38.59 -10.81
N ARG A 210 -28.61 -38.16 -9.95
CA ARG A 210 -27.20 -38.49 -10.11
C ARG A 210 -26.70 -39.03 -8.78
N SER A 211 -26.66 -40.35 -8.69
CA SER A 211 -25.85 -41.07 -7.70
C SER A 211 -24.44 -40.48 -7.74
N VAL A 212 -24.08 -39.77 -6.67
CA VAL A 212 -22.72 -39.27 -6.48
C VAL A 212 -21.98 -40.41 -5.82
N ASN A 213 -21.20 -41.12 -6.62
CA ASN A 213 -20.40 -42.25 -6.17
C ASN A 213 -19.40 -41.75 -5.10
N PRO A 214 -19.53 -42.13 -3.82
CA PRO A 214 -18.80 -41.50 -2.70
C PRO A 214 -17.31 -41.86 -2.64
N SER A 215 -16.77 -42.56 -3.65
CA SER A 215 -15.43 -43.12 -3.63
C SER A 215 -14.32 -42.21 -4.21
N ARG A 216 -14.63 -41.00 -4.69
CA ARG A 216 -13.62 -40.08 -5.26
C ARG A 216 -13.23 -38.97 -4.29
N LYS A 217 -12.06 -39.08 -3.66
CA LYS A 217 -11.45 -38.02 -2.83
C LYS A 217 -11.05 -36.84 -3.71
N THR A 218 -11.84 -35.75 -3.69
CA THR A 218 -11.49 -34.48 -4.35
C THR A 218 -11.06 -33.44 -3.31
N ILE A 219 -9.95 -32.74 -3.55
CA ILE A 219 -9.44 -31.68 -2.67
C ILE A 219 -9.95 -30.34 -3.19
N ARG A 220 -10.57 -29.54 -2.31
CA ARG A 220 -11.00 -28.17 -2.62
C ARG A 220 -10.00 -27.19 -2.02
N LEU A 221 -9.48 -26.30 -2.86
CA LEU A 221 -8.60 -25.20 -2.45
C LEU A 221 -9.45 -24.00 -1.98
N THR A 222 -9.05 -23.37 -0.89
CA THR A 222 -9.60 -22.10 -0.41
C THR A 222 -9.08 -20.94 -1.26
N SER A 223 -9.80 -19.81 -1.27
CA SER A 223 -9.40 -18.64 -2.07
C SER A 223 -8.01 -18.09 -1.71
N SER A 224 -7.59 -18.24 -0.45
CA SER A 224 -6.24 -17.87 0.02
C SER A 224 -5.17 -18.83 -0.50
N GLU A 225 -5.45 -20.14 -0.52
CA GLU A 225 -4.55 -21.17 -1.08
C GLU A 225 -4.36 -20.99 -2.59
N VAL A 226 -5.43 -20.65 -3.32
CA VAL A 226 -5.37 -20.31 -4.75
C VAL A 226 -4.50 -19.07 -4.99
N ALA A 227 -4.62 -18.05 -4.14
CA ALA A 227 -3.81 -16.84 -4.24
C ALA A 227 -2.32 -17.09 -3.94
N ILE A 228 -2.03 -17.94 -2.95
CA ILE A 228 -0.66 -18.35 -2.60
C ILE A 228 -0.02 -19.15 -3.75
N ALA A 229 -0.74 -20.12 -4.31
CA ALA A 229 -0.26 -20.92 -5.45
C ALA A 229 0.09 -20.04 -6.66
N LYS A 230 -0.80 -19.09 -7.00
CA LYS A 230 -0.55 -18.12 -8.09
C LYS A 230 0.65 -17.21 -7.78
N LYS A 231 0.81 -16.78 -6.52
CA LYS A 231 1.93 -15.92 -6.09
C LYS A 231 3.28 -16.65 -6.10
N LEU A 232 3.27 -17.95 -5.83
CA LEU A 232 4.46 -18.82 -5.90
C LEU A 232 4.72 -19.36 -7.31
N GLY A 233 3.85 -19.05 -8.29
CA GLY A 233 3.96 -19.54 -9.66
C GLY A 233 3.74 -21.06 -9.82
N VAL A 234 3.13 -21.70 -8.82
CA VAL A 234 2.91 -23.15 -8.80
C VAL A 234 1.52 -23.48 -9.36
N PRO A 235 1.39 -24.47 -10.27
CA PRO A 235 0.10 -24.94 -10.75
C PRO A 235 -0.81 -25.39 -9.61
N LEU A 236 -2.11 -25.05 -9.69
CA LEU A 236 -3.09 -25.35 -8.63
C LEU A 236 -3.16 -26.85 -8.30
N GLU A 237 -2.91 -27.71 -9.30
CA GLU A 237 -2.88 -29.17 -9.12
C GLU A 237 -1.72 -29.64 -8.26
N GLU A 238 -0.52 -29.09 -8.45
CA GLU A 238 0.67 -29.45 -7.66
C GLU A 238 0.55 -28.96 -6.23
N TYR A 239 0.05 -27.74 -6.06
CA TYR A 239 -0.22 -27.17 -4.74
C TYR A 239 -1.26 -28.01 -3.97
N ALA A 240 -2.32 -28.47 -4.63
CA ALA A 240 -3.32 -29.36 -4.02
C ALA A 240 -2.75 -30.73 -3.64
N LYS A 241 -1.83 -31.30 -4.45
CA LYS A 241 -1.13 -32.55 -4.12
C LYS A 241 -0.26 -32.38 -2.86
N GLN A 242 0.46 -31.28 -2.74
CA GLN A 242 1.34 -31.02 -1.62
C GLN A 242 0.59 -30.79 -0.31
N LEU A 243 -0.55 -30.08 -0.37
CA LEU A 243 -1.47 -29.96 0.76
C LEU A 243 -2.04 -31.30 1.23
N LYS A 244 -2.21 -32.27 0.33
CA LYS A 244 -2.64 -33.63 0.70
C LYS A 244 -1.57 -34.33 1.53
N ILE A 245 -0.33 -34.29 1.05
CA ILE A 245 0.82 -34.91 1.71
C ILE A 245 1.01 -34.31 3.10
N MET A 246 0.89 -32.99 3.24
CA MET A 246 0.99 -32.30 4.53
C MET A 246 -0.13 -32.60 5.52
N LYS A 247 -1.30 -33.07 5.06
CA LYS A 247 -2.44 -33.46 5.94
C LYS A 247 -2.46 -34.94 6.28
N GLU A 248 -1.70 -35.78 5.57
CA GLU A 248 -1.60 -37.22 5.80
C GLU A 248 -0.37 -37.61 6.65
N VAL A 249 0.49 -36.65 7.02
CA VAL A 249 1.57 -36.78 8.02
C VAL A 249 1.06 -36.30 9.38
#